data_AF-A0AA43I2L2-F1
#
_entry.id   AF-A0AA43I2L2-F1
#
_cell.length_a   1.000
_cell.length_b   1.000
_cell.length_c   1.000
_cell.angle_alpha   90.00
_cell.angle_beta   90.00
_cell.angle_gamma   90.00
#
_symmetry.space_group_name_H-M   'P 1'
#
loop_
_entity.id
_entity.type
_entity.pdbx_description
1 polymer ?
#
loop_
_entity_poly.entity_id
_entity_poly.type
_entity_poly.pdbx_seq_one_letter_code
_entity_poly.pdbx_strand_id
1 'polypeptide(L)' 'MTNSSSKIVFQPLPSDDPLRRKPDIQLAKERLNGWEPQVALEDGLKKTIAYFEEVVGF' A
#
# COMPACT_ATOMS: atom_id res chain seq x y z
N MET A 1 -3.52 -6.91 -11.58
CA MET A 1 -3.82 -5.47 -11.44
C MET A 1 -5.26 -5.23 -11.90
N THR A 2 -5.97 -4.23 -11.38
CA THR A 2 -7.46 -4.07 -11.32
C THR A 2 -8.25 -4.10 -12.64
N ASN A 3 -7.61 -4.10 -13.81
CA ASN A 3 -8.27 -3.98 -15.12
C ASN A 3 -9.21 -2.75 -15.27
N SER A 4 -8.98 -1.70 -14.48
CA SER A 4 -9.80 -0.49 -14.51
C SER A 4 -9.56 0.34 -15.78
N SER A 5 -10.64 0.93 -16.33
CA SER A 5 -10.59 1.89 -17.43
C SER A 5 -10.26 3.33 -16.98
N SER A 6 -10.05 3.53 -15.68
CA SER A 6 -9.75 4.85 -15.10
C SER A 6 -8.43 5.40 -15.63
N LYS A 7 -8.41 6.72 -15.92
CA LYS A 7 -7.20 7.41 -16.36
C LYS A 7 -6.37 7.87 -15.16
N ILE A 8 -5.04 7.77 -15.27
CA ILE A 8 -4.12 8.40 -14.31
C ILE A 8 -4.07 9.90 -14.61
N VAL A 9 -4.31 10.74 -13.60
CA VAL A 9 -4.26 12.20 -13.70
C VAL A 9 -3.31 12.74 -12.63
N PHE A 10 -2.45 13.69 -13.01
CA PHE A 10 -1.50 14.34 -12.10
C PHE A 10 -2.06 15.67 -11.63
N GLN A 11 -2.07 15.89 -10.32
CA GLN A 11 -2.51 17.13 -9.68
C GLN A 11 -1.40 17.70 -8.80
N PRO A 12 -1.42 19.01 -8.47
CA PRO A 12 -0.45 19.61 -7.55
C PRO A 12 -0.46 18.92 -6.18
N LEU A 13 0.71 18.84 -5.55
CA LEU A 13 0.84 18.30 -4.20
C LEU A 13 0.18 19.25 -3.17
N PRO A 14 -0.61 18.74 -2.22
CA PRO A 14 -1.09 19.53 -1.09
C PRO A 14 0.07 20.12 -0.27
N SER A 15 -0.11 21.31 0.31
CA SER A 15 0.96 22.02 1.02
C SER A 15 1.54 21.24 2.19
N ASP A 16 0.72 20.43 2.84
CA ASP A 16 1.05 19.77 4.11
C ASP A 16 1.49 18.31 3.92
N ASP A 17 1.58 17.84 2.67
CA ASP A 17 1.96 16.46 2.38
C ASP A 17 3.48 16.31 2.20
N PRO A 18 4.17 15.55 3.07
CA PRO A 18 5.57 15.28 2.88
C PRO A 18 5.78 14.39 1.66
N LEU A 19 6.71 14.80 0.79
CA LEU A 19 7.05 14.13 -0.47
C LEU A 19 7.46 12.65 -0.32
N ARG A 20 8.01 12.26 0.84
CA ARG A 20 8.53 10.92 1.05
C ARG A 20 8.45 10.51 2.52
N ARG A 21 8.13 9.23 2.73
CA ARG A 21 8.20 8.56 4.03
C ARG A 21 9.01 7.27 3.88
N LYS A 22 9.86 6.97 4.85
CA LYS A 22 10.62 5.71 4.94
C LYS A 22 10.83 5.37 6.42
N PRO A 23 9.96 4.55 7.03
CA PRO A 23 10.11 4.19 8.43
C PRO A 23 11.36 3.32 8.64
N ASP A 24 12.06 3.56 9.74
CA ASP A 24 13.03 2.61 10.28
C ASP A 24 12.28 1.62 11.18
N ILE A 25 12.49 0.33 10.94
CA ILE A 25 11.83 -0.77 11.65
C ILE A 25 12.78 -1.56 12.56
N GLN A 26 14.01 -1.06 12.79
CA GLN A 26 15.01 -1.73 13.63
C GLN A 26 14.46 -2.07 15.02
N LEU A 27 13.77 -1.12 15.67
CA LEU A 27 13.20 -1.34 17.00
C LEU A 27 12.19 -2.50 17.03
N ALA A 28 11.35 -2.62 16.00
CA ALA A 28 10.38 -3.70 15.92
C ALA A 28 11.08 -5.06 15.73
N LYS A 29 12.11 -5.12 14.88
CA LYS A 29 12.95 -6.31 14.70
C LYS A 29 13.58 -6.75 16.02
N GLU A 30 14.16 -5.82 16.78
CA GLU A 30 14.83 -6.10 18.05
C GLU A 30 13.86 -6.56 19.14
N ARG A 31 12.70 -5.92 19.26
CA ARG A 31 11.78 -6.13 20.38
C ARG A 31 10.75 -7.22 20.13
N LEU A 32 10.48 -7.56 18.88
CA LEU A 32 9.41 -8.47 18.48
C LEU A 32 9.97 -9.72 17.77
N ASN A 33 11.04 -10.32 18.31
CA ASN A 33 11.62 -11.58 17.82
C ASN A 33 11.92 -11.59 16.32
N GLY A 34 12.54 -10.52 15.80
CA GLY A 34 12.90 -10.42 14.39
C GLY A 34 11.75 -10.06 13.46
N TRP A 35 10.63 -9.57 14.00
CA TRP A 35 9.47 -9.18 13.19
C TRP A 35 9.83 -8.23 12.05
N GLU A 36 9.29 -8.52 10.86
CA GLU A 36 9.34 -7.64 9.70
C GLU A 36 8.18 -7.96 8.73
N PRO A 37 7.80 -7.03 7.82
CA PRO A 37 6.76 -7.28 6.82
C PRO A 37 7.11 -8.47 5.92
N GLN A 38 6.23 -9.47 5.87
CA GLN A 38 6.42 -10.69 5.06
C GLN A 38 5.64 -10.66 3.74
N VAL A 39 4.73 -9.72 3.57
CA VAL A 39 3.85 -9.63 2.39
C VAL A 39 4.45 -8.61 1.43
N ALA A 40 4.76 -9.05 0.21
CA ALA A 40 5.18 -8.15 -0.86
C ALA A 40 4.03 -7.22 -1.28
N LEU A 41 4.36 -6.03 -1.78
CA LEU A 41 3.38 -5.03 -2.19
C LEU A 41 2.35 -5.60 -3.18
N GLU A 42 2.82 -6.33 -4.19
CA GLU A 42 1.95 -6.89 -5.23
C GLU A 42 0.95 -7.91 -4.66
N ASP A 43 1.39 -8.76 -3.73
CA ASP A 43 0.52 -9.76 -3.09
C ASP A 43 -0.54 -9.11 -2.21
N GLY A 44 -0.16 -8.07 -1.47
CA GLY A 44 -1.10 -7.26 -0.70
C GLY A 44 -2.12 -6.56 -1.59
N LEU A 45 -1.68 -5.99 -2.72
CA LEU A 45 -2.56 -5.34 -3.68
C LEU A 45 -3.55 -6.34 -4.31
N LYS A 46 -3.11 -7.53 -4.73
CA LYS A 46 -4.01 -8.57 -5.27
C LYS A 46 -5.15 -8.92 -4.31
N LYS A 47 -4.84 -9.12 -3.02
CA LYS A 47 -5.85 -9.39 -1.98
C LYS A 47 -6.83 -8.23 -1.80
N THR A 48 -6.31 -7.00 -1.81
CA THR A 48 -7.13 -5.79 -1.67
C THR A 48 -8.09 -5.62 -2.85
N ILE A 49 -7.62 -5.89 -4.07
CA ILE A 49 -8.45 -5.83 -5.28
C ILE A 49 -9.58 -6.84 -5.20
N ALA A 50 -9.27 -8.11 -4.89
CA ALA A 50 -10.27 -9.18 -4.78
C ALA A 50 -11.35 -8.85 -3.73
N TYR A 51 -10.95 -8.27 -2.58
CA TYR A 51 -11.90 -7.82 -1.57
C TYR A 51 -12.89 -6.78 -2.11
N PHE A 52 -12.41 -5.77 -2.84
CA PHE A 52 -13.28 -4.73 -3.38
C PHE A 52 -14.11 -5.20 -4.58
N GLU A 53 -13.64 -6.14 -5.38
CA GLU A 53 -14.44 -6.82 -6.41
C GLU A 53 -15.66 -7.51 -5.77
N GLU A 54 -15.46 -8.21 -4.64
CA GLU A 54 -16.54 -8.87 -3.90
C GLU A 54 -17.51 -7.89 -3.24
N VAL A 55 -16.99 -6.87 -2.55
CA VAL A 55 -17.81 -5.97 -1.73
C VAL A 55 -18.56 -4.92 -2.55
N VAL A 56 -17.97 -4.43 -3.65
CA VAL A 56 -18.51 -3.31 -4.44
C VAL A 56 -19.11 -3.77 -5.77
N GLY A 57 -18.71 -4.94 -6.28
CA GLY A 57 -19.22 -5.48 -7.54
C GLY A 57 -18.75 -4.68 -8.75
N PHE A 58 -17.44 -4.70 -8.99
CA PHE A 58 -16.84 -4.15 -10.22
C PHE A 58 -16.98 -5.11 -11.40
#